data_AF-A0A944EAV0-F1
#
_entry.id   AF-A0A944EAV0-F1
#
_cell.length_a   1.000
_cell.length_b   1.000
_cell.length_c   1.000
_cell.angle_alpha   90.00
_cell.angle_beta   90.00
_cell.angle_gamma   90.00
#
_symmetry.space_group_name_H-M   'P 1'
#
loop_
_entity.id
_entity.type
_entity.pdbx_description
1 polymer ?
#
loop_
_entity_poly.entity_id
_entity_poly.type
_entity_poly.pdbx_seq_one_letter_code
_entity_poly.pdbx_strand_id
1 'polypeptide(L)'
;MKMSARPATYRRSVAVVLAPYLLCCAVFLTVLLVLRDRLPDPVATHFTGGGRADGHTSLGALPYVALGLLVVPGAVLTACAVALNGGRAGGKPGVRPVTALAYGVAGLLAVLLTGLLVVNARAASAEDARLPLGALFAALAVAVAAAGVGALVAGREKPTA
;
A
#
# COMPACT_ATOMS: atom_id res chain seq x y z
N MET A 1 26.70 -27.58 -18.02
CA MET A 1 26.11 -26.23 -17.89
C MET A 1 24.59 -26.35 -17.91
N LYS A 2 23.92 -26.36 -16.75
CA LYS A 2 22.43 -26.34 -16.66
C LYS A 2 22.02 -25.12 -15.86
N MET A 3 21.72 -24.03 -16.55
CA MET A 3 21.13 -22.83 -15.97
C MET A 3 19.62 -22.83 -16.26
N SER A 4 18.82 -23.52 -15.47
CA SER A 4 17.35 -23.42 -15.54
C SER A 4 16.68 -23.13 -14.19
N ALA A 5 17.32 -22.34 -13.34
CA ALA A 5 16.71 -21.81 -12.11
C ALA A 5 16.35 -20.32 -12.22
N ARG A 6 15.87 -19.88 -13.38
CA ARG A 6 15.53 -18.46 -13.65
C ARG A 6 14.04 -18.11 -13.53
N PRO A 7 13.06 -18.90 -14.01
CA PRO A 7 11.66 -18.43 -14.05
C PRO A 7 10.95 -18.42 -12.68
N ALA A 8 11.24 -19.41 -11.82
CA ALA A 8 10.51 -19.61 -10.57
C ALA A 8 10.80 -18.52 -9.52
N THR A 9 12.05 -18.03 -9.46
CA THR A 9 12.46 -16.98 -8.52
C THR A 9 11.83 -15.63 -8.86
N TYR A 10 11.77 -15.25 -10.14
CA TYR A 10 11.08 -14.02 -10.57
C TYR A 10 9.59 -14.07 -10.26
N ARG A 11 8.91 -15.18 -10.59
CA ARG A 11 7.49 -15.35 -10.31
C ARG A 11 7.19 -15.24 -8.82
N ARG A 12 8.04 -15.84 -7.97
CA ARG A 12 7.91 -15.73 -6.52
C ARG A 12 8.08 -14.29 -6.05
N SER A 13 9.13 -13.57 -6.48
CA SER A 13 9.34 -12.19 -6.05
C SER A 13 8.23 -11.24 -6.50
N VAL A 14 7.74 -11.41 -7.74
CA VAL A 14 6.57 -10.66 -8.23
C VAL A 14 5.35 -10.95 -7.35
N ALA A 15 5.03 -12.23 -7.13
CA ALA A 15 3.87 -12.61 -6.33
C ALA A 15 3.97 -12.07 -4.90
N VAL A 16 5.13 -12.21 -4.25
CA VAL A 16 5.34 -11.77 -2.86
C VAL A 16 5.17 -10.26 -2.71
N VAL A 17 5.71 -9.46 -3.63
CA VAL A 17 5.67 -8.00 -3.56
C VAL A 17 4.32 -7.44 -3.97
N LEU A 18 3.69 -8.05 -4.99
CA LEU A 18 2.41 -7.56 -5.53
C LEU A 18 1.21 -8.00 -4.69
N ALA A 19 1.26 -9.16 -4.02
CA ALA A 19 0.18 -9.69 -3.19
C ALA A 19 -0.41 -8.69 -2.18
N PRO A 20 0.39 -7.97 -1.34
CA PRO A 20 -0.18 -7.03 -0.38
C PRO A 20 -0.94 -5.89 -1.07
N TYR A 21 -0.49 -5.41 -2.24
CA TYR A 21 -1.20 -4.36 -2.97
C TYR A 21 -2.54 -4.82 -3.54
N LEU A 22 -2.58 -6.03 -4.12
CA LEU A 22 -3.84 -6.61 -4.60
C LEU A 22 -4.83 -6.83 -3.45
N LEU A 23 -4.35 -7.30 -2.31
CA LEU A 23 -5.16 -7.43 -1.10
C LEU A 23 -5.68 -6.07 -0.63
N CYS A 24 -4.85 -5.03 -0.59
CA CYS A 24 -5.25 -3.69 -0.19
C CYS A 24 -6.27 -3.08 -1.17
N CYS A 25 -6.12 -3.31 -2.47
CA CYS A 25 -7.13 -2.91 -3.48
C CYS A 25 -8.47 -3.59 -3.20
N ALA A 26 -8.47 -4.90 -2.96
CA ALA A 26 -9.68 -5.65 -2.65
C ALA A 26 -10.35 -5.16 -1.36
N VAL A 27 -9.57 -4.92 -0.30
CA VAL A 27 -10.07 -4.36 0.97
C VAL A 27 -10.66 -2.97 0.76
N PHE A 28 -9.94 -2.07 0.08
CA PHE A 28 -10.44 -0.72 -0.21
C PHE A 28 -11.75 -0.76 -0.99
N LEU A 29 -11.81 -1.52 -2.09
CA LEU A 29 -13.02 -1.64 -2.91
C LEU A 29 -14.18 -2.24 -2.13
N THR A 30 -13.91 -3.24 -1.28
CA THR A 30 -14.94 -3.82 -0.42
C THR A 30 -15.49 -2.79 0.56
N VAL A 31 -14.64 -2.04 1.25
CA VAL A 31 -15.06 -0.98 2.20
C VAL A 31 -15.80 0.13 1.47
N LEU A 32 -15.33 0.54 0.28
CA LEU A 32 -16.00 1.53 -0.55
C LEU A 32 -17.41 1.09 -0.93
N LEU A 33 -17.58 -0.15 -1.39
CA LEU A 33 -18.88 -0.69 -1.78
C LEU A 33 -19.83 -0.83 -0.58
N VAL A 34 -19.33 -1.31 0.56
CA VAL A 34 -20.11 -1.46 1.80
C VAL A 34 -20.58 -0.11 2.34
N LEU A 35 -19.76 0.94 2.22
CA LEU A 35 -20.07 2.27 2.74
C LEU A 35 -20.68 3.20 1.70
N ARG A 36 -20.84 2.76 0.44
CA ARG A 36 -21.10 3.64 -0.71
C ARG A 36 -22.31 4.56 -0.50
N ASP A 37 -23.41 4.01 -0.01
CA ASP A 37 -24.67 4.74 0.17
C ASP A 37 -24.63 5.77 1.32
N ARG A 38 -23.57 5.77 2.12
CA ARG A 38 -23.36 6.69 3.24
C ARG A 38 -22.29 7.74 2.94
N LEU A 39 -21.61 7.65 1.81
CA LEU A 39 -20.56 8.59 1.47
C LEU A 39 -21.15 9.87 0.86
N PRO A 40 -20.68 11.06 1.30
CA PRO A 40 -21.04 12.30 0.63
C PRO A 40 -20.42 12.35 -0.77
N ASP A 41 -21.00 13.17 -1.64
CA ASP A 41 -20.37 13.56 -2.91
C ASP A 41 -20.30 15.10 -2.95
N PRO A 42 -19.09 15.71 -2.85
CA PRO A 42 -17.77 15.07 -2.88
C PRO A 42 -17.37 14.38 -1.56
N VAL A 43 -16.29 13.59 -1.60
CA VAL A 43 -15.64 13.02 -0.41
C VAL A 43 -14.40 13.81 -0.01
N ALA A 44 -14.14 13.93 1.29
CA ALA A 44 -12.89 14.49 1.80
C ALA A 44 -11.74 13.50 1.59
N THR A 45 -10.68 13.95 0.92
CA THR A 45 -9.49 13.15 0.57
C THR A 45 -8.18 13.78 1.04
N HIS A 46 -8.18 15.06 1.42
CA HIS A 46 -7.06 15.71 2.08
C HIS A 46 -7.51 16.30 3.43
N PHE A 47 -6.61 16.21 4.40
CA PHE A 47 -6.83 16.70 5.75
C PHE A 47 -5.61 17.49 6.20
N THR A 48 -5.86 18.67 6.76
CA THR A 48 -4.86 19.49 7.46
C THR A 48 -4.19 18.73 8.61
N GLY A 49 -3.07 19.24 9.13
CA GLY A 49 -2.44 18.71 10.34
C GLY A 49 -3.34 18.72 11.59
N GLY A 50 -4.40 19.55 11.61
CA GLY A 50 -5.45 19.53 12.63
C GLY A 50 -6.54 18.47 12.40
N GLY A 51 -6.43 17.65 11.37
CA GLY A 51 -7.38 16.60 11.02
C GLY A 51 -8.66 17.09 10.34
N ARG A 52 -8.75 18.38 9.98
CA ARG A 52 -9.88 18.95 9.25
C ARG A 52 -9.73 18.74 7.75
N ALA A 53 -10.81 18.37 7.08
CA ALA A 53 -10.89 18.30 5.63
C ALA A 53 -10.61 19.68 4.99
N ASP A 54 -9.74 19.70 3.99
CA ASP A 54 -9.36 20.88 3.21
C ASP A 54 -9.15 20.56 1.72
N GLY A 55 -9.37 19.31 1.31
CA GLY A 55 -9.36 18.90 -0.09
C GLY A 55 -10.31 17.73 -0.34
N HIS A 56 -10.92 17.74 -1.52
CA HIS A 56 -12.05 16.87 -1.84
C HIS A 56 -11.87 16.21 -3.21
N THR A 57 -12.56 15.09 -3.42
CA THR A 57 -12.62 14.37 -4.68
C THR A 57 -14.05 13.90 -4.90
N SER A 58 -14.55 13.93 -6.14
CA SER A 58 -15.89 13.39 -6.40
C SER A 58 -15.95 11.90 -6.07
N LEU A 59 -17.10 11.41 -5.60
CA LEU A 59 -17.29 10.00 -5.25
C LEU A 59 -17.05 9.08 -6.46
N GLY A 60 -17.35 9.56 -7.67
CA GLY A 60 -17.05 8.87 -8.92
C GLY A 60 -15.56 8.77 -9.25
N ALA A 61 -14.75 9.77 -8.88
CA ALA A 61 -13.31 9.79 -9.15
C ALA A 61 -12.48 9.06 -8.08
N LEU A 62 -12.99 8.98 -6.84
CA LEU A 62 -12.33 8.36 -5.69
C LEU A 62 -11.71 6.98 -5.96
N PRO A 63 -12.41 6.00 -6.56
CA PRO A 63 -11.82 4.68 -6.78
C PRO A 63 -10.59 4.73 -7.70
N TYR A 64 -10.57 5.60 -8.71
CA TYR A 64 -9.43 5.73 -9.61
C TYR A 64 -8.21 6.32 -8.91
N VAL A 65 -8.41 7.34 -8.06
CA VAL A 65 -7.33 7.95 -7.28
C VAL A 65 -6.75 6.94 -6.29
N ALA A 66 -7.61 6.26 -5.53
CA ALA A 66 -7.17 5.27 -4.53
C ALA A 66 -6.48 4.06 -5.18
N LEU A 67 -7.02 3.53 -6.28
CA LEU A 67 -6.39 2.44 -7.03
C LEU A 67 -5.08 2.90 -7.66
N GLY A 68 -4.98 4.14 -8.15
CA GLY A 68 -3.72 4.72 -8.63
C GLY A 68 -2.66 4.74 -7.53
N LEU A 69 -3.02 5.21 -6.33
CA LEU A 69 -2.13 5.23 -5.15
C LEU A 69 -1.68 3.85 -4.69
N LEU A 70 -2.44 2.78 -4.95
CA LEU A 70 -2.04 1.41 -4.64
C LEU A 70 -1.26 0.75 -5.78
N VAL A 71 -1.79 0.80 -7.00
CA VAL A 71 -1.25 0.09 -8.16
C VAL A 71 0.09 0.68 -8.60
N VAL A 72 0.26 2.01 -8.60
CA VAL A 72 1.51 2.64 -9.06
C VAL A 72 2.69 2.26 -8.16
N PRO A 73 2.65 2.44 -6.82
CA PRO A 73 3.74 2.00 -5.96
C PRO A 73 3.94 0.47 -5.99
N GLY A 74 2.86 -0.31 -6.06
CA GLY A 74 2.95 -1.77 -6.18
C GLY A 74 3.69 -2.21 -7.45
N ALA A 75 3.40 -1.58 -8.59
CA ALA A 75 4.09 -1.83 -9.85
C ALA A 75 5.57 -1.40 -9.78
N VAL A 76 5.86 -0.21 -9.24
CA VAL A 76 7.23 0.32 -9.10
C VAL A 76 8.08 -0.60 -8.22
N LEU A 77 7.60 -0.97 -7.03
CA LEU A 77 8.36 -1.81 -6.11
C LEU A 77 8.50 -3.24 -6.61
N THR A 78 7.49 -3.76 -7.34
CA THR A 78 7.60 -5.05 -8.04
C THR A 78 8.70 -4.99 -9.10
N ALA A 79 8.76 -3.92 -9.90
CA ALA A 79 9.80 -3.74 -10.91
C ALA A 79 11.19 -3.62 -10.26
N CYS A 80 11.33 -2.89 -9.16
CA CYS A 80 12.56 -2.83 -8.37
C CYS A 80 12.98 -4.23 -7.89
N ALA A 81 12.06 -5.01 -7.32
CA ALA A 81 12.34 -6.36 -6.84
C ALA A 81 12.79 -7.30 -7.97
N VAL A 82 12.18 -7.20 -9.16
CA VAL A 82 12.59 -7.97 -10.35
C VAL A 82 13.98 -7.55 -10.82
N ALA A 83 14.27 -6.24 -10.86
CA ALA A 83 15.57 -5.73 -11.27
C ALA A 83 16.70 -6.19 -10.34
N LEU A 84 16.46 -6.21 -9.02
CA LEU A 84 17.43 -6.69 -8.03
C LEU A 84 17.70 -8.20 -8.15
N ASN A 85 16.70 -9.00 -8.52
CA ASN A 85 16.89 -10.43 -8.79
C ASN A 85 17.65 -10.73 -10.10
N GLY A 86 17.68 -9.78 -11.04
CA GLY A 86 18.38 -9.92 -12.32
C GLY A 86 19.87 -9.54 -12.29
N GLY A 87 20.34 -8.88 -11.24
CA GLY A 87 21.74 -8.47 -11.09
C GLY A 87 22.66 -9.63 -10.75
N ARG A 88 23.55 -10.00 -11.69
CA ARG A 88 24.70 -10.89 -11.41
C ARG A 88 25.64 -10.23 -10.38
N ALA A 89 26.10 -11.04 -9.44
CA ALA A 89 27.32 -10.93 -8.62
C ALA A 89 27.91 -9.53 -8.42
N GLY A 90 27.84 -9.02 -7.18
CA GLY A 90 28.61 -7.87 -6.71
C GLY A 90 27.79 -6.92 -5.85
N GLY A 91 27.84 -7.07 -4.52
CA GLY A 91 27.52 -6.04 -3.52
C GLY A 91 26.14 -5.38 -3.52
N LYS A 92 25.19 -5.76 -4.38
CA LYS A 92 23.87 -5.11 -4.46
C LYS A 92 23.02 -5.45 -3.23
N PRO A 93 22.29 -4.47 -2.65
CA PRO A 93 21.29 -4.76 -1.62
C PRO A 93 20.29 -5.76 -2.18
N GLY A 94 19.93 -6.78 -1.39
CA GLY A 94 19.02 -7.81 -1.88
C GLY A 94 17.56 -7.35 -1.90
N VAL A 95 16.66 -8.29 -2.22
CA VAL A 95 15.23 -8.04 -2.41
C VAL A 95 14.46 -7.78 -1.10
N ARG A 96 15.05 -8.08 0.05
CA ARG A 96 14.42 -7.98 1.38
C ARG A 96 14.02 -6.56 1.76
N PRO A 97 14.88 -5.53 1.67
CA PRO A 97 14.46 -4.15 1.97
C PRO A 97 13.32 -3.67 1.05
N VAL A 98 13.35 -4.04 -0.23
CA VAL A 98 12.27 -3.69 -1.18
C VAL A 98 10.97 -4.40 -0.81
N THR A 99 11.04 -5.67 -0.42
CA THR A 99 9.85 -6.42 0.02
C THR A 99 9.28 -5.86 1.33
N ALA A 100 10.13 -5.51 2.29
CA ALA A 100 9.71 -4.85 3.53
C ALA A 100 9.03 -3.51 3.24
N LEU A 101 9.64 -2.67 2.40
CA LEU A 101 9.07 -1.39 2.00
C LEU A 101 7.71 -1.56 1.30
N ALA A 102 7.59 -2.53 0.40
CA ALA A 102 6.34 -2.84 -0.30
C ALA A 102 5.20 -3.17 0.66
N TYR A 103 5.45 -4.03 1.65
CA TYR A 103 4.43 -4.36 2.65
C TYR A 103 4.10 -3.15 3.52
N GLY A 104 5.10 -2.37 3.93
CA GLY A 104 4.90 -1.19 4.76
C GLY A 104 4.07 -0.11 4.05
N VAL A 105 4.39 0.21 2.79
CA VAL A 105 3.65 1.18 1.98
C VAL A 105 2.22 0.69 1.72
N ALA A 106 2.04 -0.59 1.38
CA ALA A 106 0.70 -1.16 1.19
C ALA A 106 -0.15 -1.06 2.48
N GLY A 107 0.42 -1.42 3.64
CA GLY A 107 -0.26 -1.31 4.94
C GLY A 107 -0.62 0.13 5.31
N LEU A 108 0.31 1.08 5.11
CA LEU A 108 0.07 2.51 5.33
C LEU A 108 -1.13 2.99 4.52
N LEU A 109 -1.11 2.73 3.21
CA LEU A 109 -2.15 3.17 2.29
C LEU A 109 -3.49 2.51 2.60
N ALA A 110 -3.51 1.22 2.95
CA ALA A 110 -4.74 0.54 3.30
C ALA A 110 -5.44 1.19 4.50
N VAL A 111 -4.70 1.51 5.57
CA VAL A 111 -5.26 2.14 6.76
C VAL A 111 -5.77 3.55 6.44
N LEU A 112 -5.00 4.36 5.70
CA LEU A 112 -5.42 5.72 5.35
C LEU A 112 -6.63 5.73 4.42
N LEU A 113 -6.62 4.89 3.38
CA LEU A 113 -7.71 4.81 2.39
C LEU A 113 -9.01 4.25 2.99
N THR A 114 -8.93 3.25 3.87
CA THR A 114 -10.13 2.75 4.55
C THR A 114 -10.59 3.68 5.66
N GLY A 115 -9.66 4.28 6.40
CA GLY A 115 -9.94 5.28 7.42
C GLY A 115 -10.68 6.50 6.86
N LEU A 116 -10.26 7.02 5.70
CA LEU A 116 -10.94 8.14 5.07
C LEU A 116 -12.38 7.80 4.69
N LEU A 117 -12.65 6.58 4.17
CA LEU A 117 -14.01 6.13 3.86
C LEU A 117 -14.87 6.06 5.11
N VAL A 118 -14.32 5.53 6.21
CA VAL A 118 -15.04 5.40 7.49
C VAL A 118 -15.39 6.76 8.07
N VAL A 119 -14.48 7.74 8.04
CA VAL A 119 -14.77 9.08 8.59
C VAL A 119 -15.75 9.86 7.70
N ASN A 120 -15.65 9.72 6.38
CA ASN A 120 -16.62 10.32 5.45
C ASN A 120 -18.02 9.70 5.63
N ALA A 121 -18.13 8.38 5.75
CA ALA A 121 -19.41 7.69 5.92
C ALA A 121 -20.11 7.97 7.26
N ARG A 122 -19.41 8.62 8.20
CA ARG A 122 -19.95 9.04 9.51
C ARG A 122 -20.21 10.54 9.58
N ALA A 123 -19.78 11.30 8.58
CA ALA A 123 -19.94 12.74 8.54
C ALA A 123 -21.25 13.13 7.83
N ALA A 124 -21.83 14.28 8.18
CA ALA A 124 -23.01 14.81 7.52
C ALA A 124 -22.68 15.38 6.13
N SER A 125 -21.49 15.95 5.98
CA SER A 125 -20.91 16.38 4.71
C SER A 125 -19.40 16.09 4.68
N ALA A 126 -18.77 16.33 3.54
CA ALA A 126 -17.33 16.14 3.37
C ALA A 126 -16.51 17.08 4.27
N GLU A 127 -16.96 18.32 4.45
CA GLU A 127 -16.31 19.36 5.26
C GLU A 127 -16.32 19.02 6.76
N ASP A 128 -17.29 18.21 7.18
CA ASP A 128 -17.44 17.72 8.54
C ASP A 128 -16.57 16.51 8.85
N ALA A 129 -16.00 15.85 7.82
CA ALA A 129 -15.10 14.74 8.03
C ALA A 129 -13.87 15.16 8.84
N ARG A 130 -13.51 14.33 9.82
CA ARG A 130 -12.34 14.53 10.68
C ARG A 130 -11.50 13.26 10.70
N LEU A 131 -10.24 13.39 10.30
CA LEU A 131 -9.27 12.32 10.42
C LEU A 131 -8.36 12.64 11.61
N PRO A 132 -8.54 11.99 12.78
CA PRO A 132 -7.74 12.29 13.95
C PRO A 132 -6.27 11.92 13.71
N LEU A 133 -5.32 12.66 14.29
CA LEU A 133 -3.89 12.34 14.22
C LEU A 133 -3.57 10.92 14.72
N GLY A 134 -4.38 10.38 15.63
CA GLY A 134 -4.31 8.98 16.05
C GLY A 134 -4.41 7.98 14.88
N ALA A 135 -5.16 8.30 13.82
CA ALA A 135 -5.25 7.48 12.63
C ALA A 135 -3.94 7.44 11.85
N LEU A 136 -3.16 8.54 11.83
CA LEU A 136 -1.83 8.58 11.23
C LEU A 136 -0.85 7.70 12.01
N PHE A 137 -0.86 7.79 13.34
CA PHE A 137 -0.04 6.91 14.18
C PHE A 137 -0.41 5.44 14.01
N ALA A 138 -1.71 5.12 13.93
CA ALA A 138 -2.18 3.77 13.64
C ALA A 138 -1.71 3.29 12.26
N ALA A 139 -1.78 4.14 11.24
CA ALA A 139 -1.31 3.83 9.89
C ALA A 139 0.21 3.58 9.87
N LEU A 140 1.00 4.38 10.58
CA LEU A 140 2.44 4.17 10.74
C LEU A 140 2.75 2.88 11.51
N ALA A 141 2.02 2.57 12.57
CA ALA A 141 2.20 1.33 13.32
C ALA A 141 1.92 0.09 12.45
N VAL A 142 0.84 0.13 11.65
CA VAL A 142 0.52 -0.93 10.68
C VAL A 142 1.58 -1.01 9.58
N ALA A 143 2.10 0.12 9.11
CA ALA A 143 3.18 0.14 8.12
C ALA A 143 4.44 -0.55 8.65
N VAL A 144 4.84 -0.26 9.89
CA VAL A 144 6.00 -0.91 10.54
C VAL A 144 5.76 -2.41 10.72
N ALA A 145 4.58 -2.80 11.21
CA ALA A 145 4.23 -4.21 11.39
C ALA A 145 4.23 -4.97 10.05
N ALA A 146 3.60 -4.40 9.02
CA ALA A 146 3.56 -4.98 7.67
C ALA A 146 4.97 -5.07 7.07
N ALA A 147 5.81 -4.04 7.23
CA ALA A 147 7.21 -4.09 6.80
C ALA A 147 8.00 -5.22 7.48
N GLY A 148 7.74 -5.45 8.78
CA GLY A 148 8.27 -6.60 9.51
C GLY A 148 7.86 -7.93 8.87
N VAL A 149 6.58 -8.10 8.54
CA VAL A 149 6.07 -9.28 7.81
C VAL A 149 6.77 -9.43 6.45
N GLY A 150 6.87 -8.36 5.67
CA GLY A 150 7.56 -8.38 4.37
C GLY A 150 9.03 -8.80 4.51
N ALA A 151 9.73 -8.30 5.53
CA ALA A 151 11.11 -8.66 5.82
C ALA A 151 11.29 -10.12 6.25
N LEU A 152 10.29 -10.72 6.90
CA LEU A 152 10.27 -12.13 7.27
C LEU A 152 9.97 -13.02 6.05
N VAL A 153 8.98 -12.64 5.23
CA VAL A 153 8.59 -13.37 4.01
C VAL A 153 9.71 -13.40 2.96
N ALA A 154 10.48 -12.32 2.85
CA ALA A 154 11.65 -12.27 1.98
C ALA A 154 12.80 -13.17 2.44
N GLY A 155 12.81 -13.60 3.71
CA GLY A 155 13.86 -14.43 4.28
C GLY A 155 15.15 -13.68 4.60
N ARG A 156 16.19 -14.43 4.98
CA ARG A 156 17.53 -13.87 5.27
C ARG A 156 18.33 -13.71 3.97
N GLU A 157 18.98 -12.56 3.83
CA GLU A 157 19.99 -12.35 2.79
C GLU A 157 21.33 -12.91 3.28
N LYS A 158 22.11 -13.53 2.37
CA LYS A 158 23.47 -13.96 2.71
C LYS A 158 24.38 -12.71 2.76
N PRO A 159 25.30 -12.60 3.74
CA PRO A 159 26.24 -11.50 3.78
C PRO A 159 27.03 -11.42 2.47
N THR A 160 27.17 -10.23 1.91
CA THR A 160 28.11 -9.96 0.83
C THR A 160 29.52 -10.01 1.41
N ALA A 161 30.30 -11.03 1.03
CA ALA A 161 31.75 -11.08 1.26
C ALA A 161 32.49 -10.14 0.28
#